data_AF-A0A8D8GZE0-F1
#
_entry.id   AF-A0A8D8GZE0-F1
#
_cell.length_a   1.000
_cell.length_b   1.000
_cell.length_c   1.000
_cell.angle_alpha   90.00
_cell.angle_beta   90.00
_cell.angle_gamma   90.00
#
_symmetry.space_group_name_H-M   'P 1'
#
loop_
_entity.id
_entity.type
_entity.pdbx_description
1 polymer ?
#
loop_
_entity_poly.entity_id
_entity_poly.type
_entity_poly.pdbx_seq_one_letter_code
_entity_poly.pdbx_strand_id
1 'polypeptide(L)'
;MDAEMQAYLVEAVISLLREAKPLNLDFGKDFCNDAKNNSTNGAQDMLTLDDRQLLGRYGIWLLVGRCKPTADTPPEILGRLLSMLFHWFHVTAYSYDGQVESTLEKLKQDHVCGWLKDVCDSHYKEFIDCLLPHPPEFSRVGGHWDTLASRTSHLKEGLQRLICLIPYEIITQKIYDTVMPHYMEAVTNDVPEKELMELKIVLSKILDPEMSPLGFDAKAMYNFVIIRFEKTTAKVQEQALHWLQNLTKLEILIPLVQLFNMFGDGVRIMKHGMQAELNKDKESRSSGTKQAKEKELPLPRRSSISPVVEDDSANTSAISDDEAPISRHTEFSSDAEHNLTCCILMLDILLKQMELQEIEQHTGIYTNVSESICRLLKCMVTAAKVGLGNHICSSKE
;
A
#
# COMPACT_ATOMS: atom_id res chain seq x y z
N MET A 1 27.71 -6.23 25.73
CA MET A 1 27.45 -4.78 25.88
C MET A 1 26.35 -4.68 26.91
N ASP A 2 26.47 -3.82 27.92
CA ASP A 2 25.32 -3.57 28.81
C ASP A 2 24.23 -2.82 28.04
N ALA A 3 23.00 -2.82 28.57
CA ALA A 3 21.85 -2.25 27.87
C ALA A 3 21.98 -0.74 27.63
N GLU A 4 22.66 -0.03 28.54
CA GLU A 4 22.88 1.41 28.46
C GLU A 4 23.88 1.77 27.35
N MET A 5 25.00 1.06 27.25
CA MET A 5 25.96 1.22 26.15
C MET A 5 25.35 0.83 24.80
N GLN A 6 24.42 -0.14 24.76
CA GLN A 6 23.69 -0.49 23.56
C GLN A 6 22.73 0.62 23.13
N ALA A 7 22.02 1.25 24.07
CA ALA A 7 21.18 2.40 23.78
C ALA A 7 22.01 3.57 23.23
N TYR A 8 23.14 3.91 23.86
CA TYR A 8 24.03 4.97 23.36
C TYR A 8 24.58 4.68 21.97
N LEU A 9 24.93 3.42 21.68
CA LEU A 9 25.39 3.02 20.36
C LEU A 9 24.29 3.20 19.30
N VAL A 10 23.05 2.81 19.61
CA VAL A 10 21.90 2.97 18.71
C VAL A 10 21.62 4.44 18.44
N GLU A 11 21.60 5.29 19.47
CA GLU A 11 21.44 6.74 19.30
C GLU A 11 22.57 7.37 18.48
N ALA A 12 23.80 6.91 18.68
CA ALA A 12 24.95 7.36 17.89
C ALA A 12 24.78 7.01 16.41
N VAL A 13 24.38 5.77 16.10
CA VAL A 13 24.09 5.34 14.72
C VAL A 13 22.98 6.20 14.11
N ILE A 14 21.88 6.39 14.83
CA ILE A 14 20.74 7.19 14.35
C ILE A 14 21.16 8.62 14.04
N SER A 15 21.87 9.25 14.98
CA SER A 15 22.33 10.63 14.82
C SER A 15 23.28 10.78 13.62
N LEU A 16 24.24 9.87 13.47
CA LEU A 16 25.19 9.89 12.35
C LEU A 16 24.52 9.70 10.99
N LEU A 17 23.55 8.78 10.89
CA LEU A 17 22.81 8.57 9.65
C LEU A 17 21.88 9.74 9.32
N ARG A 18 21.31 10.40 10.33
CA ARG A 18 20.48 11.60 10.16
C ARG A 18 21.28 12.77 9.57
N GLU A 19 22.54 12.94 9.99
CA GLU A 19 23.42 14.00 9.46
C GLU A 19 23.81 13.80 7.98
N ALA A 20 23.61 12.61 7.41
CA ALA A 20 23.93 12.33 6.01
C ALA A 20 23.03 13.06 4.99
N LYS A 21 22.04 13.83 5.47
CA LYS A 21 21.09 14.58 4.63
C LYS A 21 21.79 15.71 3.85
N PRO A 22 21.58 15.84 2.53
CA PRO A 22 22.12 16.95 1.73
C PRO A 22 21.59 18.32 2.18
N LEU A 23 22.42 19.36 2.09
CA LEU A 23 22.13 20.73 2.54
C LEU A 23 20.90 21.39 1.87
N ASN A 24 20.47 20.91 0.70
CA ASN A 24 19.35 21.48 -0.07
C ASN A 24 18.08 20.59 -0.10
N LEU A 25 18.05 19.49 0.65
CA LEU A 25 16.96 18.50 0.56
C LEU A 25 15.82 18.82 1.54
N ASP A 26 15.07 19.90 1.33
CA ASP A 26 13.84 20.19 2.08
C ASP A 26 12.62 19.58 1.37
N PHE A 27 12.20 18.37 1.74
CA PHE A 27 11.02 17.70 1.18
C PHE A 27 9.68 18.43 1.45
N GLY A 28 9.68 19.46 2.30
CA GLY A 28 8.48 20.21 2.70
C GLY A 28 8.27 21.57 2.02
N LYS A 29 9.11 21.97 1.05
CA LYS A 29 9.09 23.35 0.51
C LYS A 29 8.55 23.54 -0.91
N ASP A 30 8.04 22.50 -1.56
CA ASP A 30 7.63 22.59 -2.96
C ASP A 30 6.29 23.34 -3.22
N PHE A 31 5.70 24.02 -2.22
CA PHE A 31 4.44 24.77 -2.40
C PHE A 31 4.41 26.22 -1.89
N CYS A 32 5.55 26.86 -1.59
CA CYS A 32 5.52 28.29 -1.29
C CYS A 32 6.60 29.06 -2.06
N ASN A 33 6.22 29.51 -3.25
CA ASN A 33 6.84 30.67 -3.86
C ASN A 33 6.46 31.89 -3.02
N ASP A 34 7.28 32.22 -2.01
CA ASP A 34 7.43 33.59 -1.56
C ASP A 34 8.83 33.80 -0.98
N ALA A 35 9.68 34.39 -1.81
CA ALA A 35 10.95 34.94 -1.39
C ALA A 35 10.70 36.12 -0.43
N LYS A 36 10.72 35.85 0.88
CA LYS A 36 11.03 36.88 1.88
C LYS A 36 12.05 36.35 2.88
N ASN A 37 13.25 36.91 2.73
CA ASN A 37 14.28 36.99 3.76
C ASN A 37 13.65 37.24 5.13
N ASN A 38 13.72 36.26 6.01
CA ASN A 38 13.65 36.49 7.44
C ASN A 38 14.73 35.66 8.13
N SER A 39 15.89 36.29 8.27
CA SER A 39 16.97 35.87 9.16
C SER A 39 16.42 35.69 10.58
N THR A 40 16.35 34.45 11.03
CA THR A 40 16.23 34.12 12.45
C THR A 40 17.32 33.11 12.81
N ASN A 41 17.93 33.35 13.97
CA ASN A 41 19.17 32.76 14.46
C ASN A 41 19.16 31.22 14.55
N GLY A 42 19.62 30.54 13.49
CA GLY A 42 20.13 29.17 13.56
C GLY A 42 21.65 29.19 13.58
N ALA A 43 22.28 28.33 14.39
CA ALA A 43 23.72 28.11 14.33
C ALA A 43 24.14 27.97 12.87
N GLN A 44 25.12 28.76 12.41
CA GLN A 44 25.68 28.57 11.08
C GLN A 44 26.12 27.11 10.97
N ASP A 45 25.49 26.39 10.05
CA ASP A 45 25.74 24.99 9.78
C ASP A 45 27.17 24.87 9.22
N MET A 46 28.12 24.55 10.10
CA MET A 46 29.55 24.52 9.79
C MET A 46 29.97 23.25 9.03
N LEU A 47 29.06 22.27 8.88
CA LEU A 47 29.37 20.99 8.26
C LEU A 47 29.26 21.08 6.73
N THR A 48 30.33 20.70 6.04
CA THR A 48 30.32 20.57 4.59
C THR A 48 29.52 19.33 4.16
N LEU A 49 29.15 19.26 2.88
CA LEU A 49 28.50 18.06 2.31
C LEU A 49 29.38 16.82 2.50
N ASP A 50 30.70 16.96 2.35
CA ASP A 50 31.66 15.87 2.52
C ASP A 50 31.70 15.38 3.97
N ASP A 51 31.67 16.30 4.95
CA ASP A 51 31.63 15.94 6.37
C ASP A 51 30.35 15.17 6.73
N ARG A 52 29.20 15.63 6.22
CA ARG A 52 27.90 14.97 6.40
C ARG A 52 27.88 13.56 5.83
N GLN A 53 28.40 13.40 4.62
CA GLN A 53 28.54 12.10 4.00
C GLN A 53 29.49 11.19 4.79
N LEU A 54 30.60 11.73 5.29
CA LEU A 54 31.54 10.99 6.14
C LEU A 54 30.88 10.51 7.44
N LEU A 55 30.06 11.35 8.09
CA LEU A 55 29.27 10.96 9.26
C LEU A 55 28.31 9.81 8.92
N GLY A 56 27.61 9.89 7.79
CA GLY A 56 26.76 8.79 7.31
C GLY A 56 27.53 7.48 7.12
N ARG A 57 28.72 7.54 6.50
CA ARG A 57 29.60 6.36 6.32
C ARG A 57 30.03 5.76 7.66
N TYR A 58 30.37 6.61 8.63
CA TYR A 58 30.74 6.17 9.97
C TYR A 58 29.54 5.55 10.72
N GLY A 59 28.34 6.08 10.52
CA GLY A 59 27.09 5.50 11.01
C GLY A 59 26.87 4.07 10.48
N ILE A 60 27.06 3.86 9.17
CA ILE A 60 26.99 2.52 8.56
C ILE A 60 28.08 1.59 9.11
N TRP A 61 29.30 2.09 9.30
CA TRP A 61 30.39 1.30 9.88
C TRP A 61 30.05 0.81 11.29
N LEU A 62 29.48 1.69 12.14
CA LEU A 62 29.00 1.32 13.47
C LEU A 62 27.84 0.33 13.40
N LEU A 63 26.86 0.57 12.53
CA LEU A 63 25.70 -0.32 12.36
C LEU A 63 26.14 -1.74 11.99
N VAL A 64 26.90 -1.89 10.91
CA VAL A 64 27.29 -3.20 10.37
C VAL A 64 28.34 -3.87 11.27
N GLY A 65 29.22 -3.09 11.87
CA GLY A 65 30.31 -3.59 12.70
C GLY A 65 29.91 -3.94 14.14
N ARG A 66 28.94 -3.22 14.72
CA ARG A 66 28.61 -3.31 16.16
C ARG A 66 27.13 -3.55 16.47
N CYS A 67 26.22 -3.32 15.52
CA CYS A 67 24.78 -3.56 15.67
C CYS A 67 24.32 -4.71 14.78
N LYS A 68 25.01 -5.86 14.81
CA LYS A 68 24.53 -7.05 14.12
C LYS A 68 23.32 -7.63 14.86
N PRO A 69 22.21 -7.91 14.17
CA PRO A 69 21.02 -8.44 14.80
C PRO A 69 21.31 -9.87 15.29
N THR A 70 20.77 -10.20 16.44
CA THR A 70 20.74 -11.54 17.02
C THR A 70 19.29 -11.90 17.31
N ALA A 71 18.93 -13.18 17.44
CA ALA A 71 17.55 -13.60 17.70
C ALA A 71 16.93 -12.96 18.97
N ASP A 72 17.76 -12.50 19.91
CA ASP A 72 17.34 -11.85 21.15
C ASP A 72 17.37 -10.31 21.08
N THR A 73 17.61 -9.73 19.91
CA THR A 73 17.65 -8.27 19.76
C THR A 73 16.26 -7.69 19.98
N PRO A 74 16.10 -6.71 20.90
CA PRO A 74 14.79 -6.11 21.15
C PRO A 74 14.18 -5.48 19.88
N PRO A 75 12.88 -5.69 19.64
CA PRO A 75 12.21 -5.18 18.43
C PRO A 75 12.24 -3.65 18.35
N GLU A 76 12.24 -2.96 19.50
CA GLU A 76 12.31 -1.50 19.56
C GLU A 76 13.63 -0.96 19.03
N ILE A 77 14.75 -1.63 19.37
CA ILE A 77 16.08 -1.27 18.88
C ILE A 77 16.16 -1.52 17.38
N LEU A 78 15.72 -2.71 16.96
CA LEU A 78 15.77 -3.12 15.57
C LEU A 78 14.93 -2.20 14.68
N GLY A 79 13.71 -1.88 15.09
CA GLY A 79 12.81 -1.02 14.33
C GLY A 79 13.34 0.42 14.18
N ARG A 80 13.98 0.96 15.22
CA ARG A 80 14.66 2.27 15.15
C ARG A 80 15.80 2.26 14.14
N LEU A 81 16.63 1.23 14.17
CA LEU A 81 17.76 1.10 13.23
C LEU A 81 17.25 0.91 11.79
N LEU A 82 16.26 0.05 11.58
CA LEU A 82 15.66 -0.21 10.26
C LEU A 82 15.05 1.06 9.66
N SER A 83 14.20 1.76 10.41
CA SER A 83 13.52 2.96 9.92
C SER A 83 14.52 4.07 9.56
N MET A 84 15.54 4.26 10.41
CA MET A 84 16.62 5.20 10.12
C MET A 84 17.40 4.79 8.88
N LEU A 85 17.68 3.50 8.71
CA LEU A 85 18.39 3.00 7.54
C LEU A 85 17.58 3.20 6.26
N PHE A 86 16.28 2.90 6.25
CA PHE A 86 15.40 3.17 5.11
C PHE A 86 15.32 4.66 4.77
N HIS A 87 15.26 5.52 5.78
CA HIS A 87 15.36 6.96 5.58
C HIS A 87 16.73 7.36 5.00
N TRP A 88 17.82 6.75 5.46
CA TRP A 88 19.15 7.00 4.93
C TRP A 88 19.26 6.61 3.45
N PHE A 89 18.69 5.48 3.01
CA PHE A 89 18.57 5.15 1.59
C PHE A 89 17.85 6.25 0.81
N HIS A 90 16.74 6.77 1.36
CA HIS A 90 15.96 7.82 0.72
C HIS A 90 16.74 9.14 0.55
N VAL A 91 17.34 9.68 1.62
CA VAL A 91 18.06 10.97 1.55
C VAL A 91 19.33 10.91 0.72
N THR A 92 19.94 9.72 0.63
CA THR A 92 21.16 9.50 -0.15
C THR A 92 20.90 9.16 -1.60
N ALA A 93 19.69 8.75 -1.98
CA ALA A 93 19.32 8.44 -3.36
C ALA A 93 19.44 9.64 -4.32
N TYR A 94 19.44 10.86 -3.78
CA TYR A 94 19.52 12.11 -4.54
C TYR A 94 20.86 12.85 -4.40
N SER A 95 21.88 12.22 -3.82
CA SER A 95 23.22 12.82 -3.64
C SER A 95 24.04 12.72 -4.92
N TYR A 96 23.76 13.60 -5.90
CA TYR A 96 24.41 13.60 -7.21
C TYR A 96 25.68 14.47 -7.23
N ASP A 97 26.82 13.88 -6.84
CA ASP A 97 28.14 14.28 -7.38
C ASP A 97 29.08 13.06 -7.51
N GLY A 98 29.67 12.91 -8.70
CA GLY A 98 29.95 11.62 -9.35
C GLY A 98 31.08 10.75 -8.79
N GLN A 99 31.86 11.20 -7.80
CA GLN A 99 32.89 10.36 -7.14
C GLN A 99 32.39 9.76 -5.82
N VAL A 100 31.61 10.52 -5.06
CA VAL A 100 31.06 10.11 -3.76
C VAL A 100 29.93 9.09 -3.96
N GLU A 101 29.14 9.24 -5.02
CA GLU A 101 28.11 8.29 -5.45
C GLU A 101 28.64 6.85 -5.49
N SER A 102 29.83 6.65 -6.08
CA SER A 102 30.45 5.33 -6.17
C SER A 102 30.78 4.69 -4.82
N THR A 103 31.08 5.49 -3.79
CA THR A 103 31.43 4.97 -2.47
C THR A 103 30.18 4.64 -1.67
N LEU A 104 29.17 5.49 -1.77
CA LEU A 104 27.90 5.30 -1.05
C LEU A 104 27.13 4.10 -1.59
N GLU A 105 27.09 3.96 -2.92
CA GLU A 105 26.50 2.80 -3.58
C GLU A 105 27.25 1.50 -3.26
N LYS A 106 28.59 1.54 -3.19
CA LYS A 106 29.37 0.39 -2.68
C LYS A 106 29.02 0.04 -1.26
N LEU A 107 28.92 1.01 -0.34
CA LEU A 107 28.52 0.74 1.05
C LEU A 107 27.13 0.09 1.13
N LYS A 108 26.17 0.60 0.34
CA LYS A 108 24.83 0.00 0.25
C LYS A 108 24.91 -1.45 -0.19
N GLN A 109 25.58 -1.73 -1.31
CA GLN A 109 25.66 -3.07 -1.90
C GLN A 109 26.50 -4.04 -1.06
N ASP A 110 27.72 -3.65 -0.66
CA ASP A 110 28.71 -4.53 -0.06
C ASP A 110 28.44 -4.83 1.43
N HIS A 111 27.72 -3.94 2.12
CA HIS A 111 27.55 -4.03 3.57
C HIS A 111 26.10 -3.97 4.02
N VAL A 112 25.36 -2.95 3.58
CA VAL A 112 24.02 -2.70 4.12
C VAL A 112 23.00 -3.71 3.61
N CYS A 113 23.06 -4.09 2.33
CA CYS A 113 22.14 -5.08 1.76
C CYS A 113 22.26 -6.45 2.44
N GLY A 114 23.49 -6.88 2.78
CA GLY A 114 23.72 -8.10 3.54
C GLY A 114 23.09 -8.01 4.93
N TRP A 115 23.31 -6.90 5.63
CA TRP A 115 22.71 -6.66 6.96
C TRP A 115 21.18 -6.67 6.92
N LEU A 116 20.56 -6.02 5.93
CA LEU A 116 19.11 -6.01 5.76
C LEU A 116 18.54 -7.39 5.43
N LYS A 117 19.24 -8.20 4.62
CA LYS A 117 18.86 -9.58 4.33
C LYS A 117 18.89 -10.45 5.60
N ASP A 118 19.96 -10.34 6.39
CA ASP A 118 20.07 -11.05 7.68
C ASP A 118 18.92 -10.68 8.64
N VAL A 119 18.54 -9.39 8.70
CA VAL A 119 17.38 -8.94 9.50
C VAL A 119 16.08 -9.50 8.95
N CYS A 120 15.87 -9.44 7.64
CA CYS A 120 14.66 -9.93 7.00
C CYS A 120 14.46 -11.44 7.25
N ASP A 121 15.54 -12.21 7.28
CA ASP A 121 15.51 -13.65 7.55
C ASP A 121 15.25 -13.98 9.03
N SER A 122 15.81 -13.19 9.95
CA SER A 122 15.74 -13.45 11.41
C SER A 122 14.53 -12.80 12.11
N HIS A 123 14.11 -11.62 11.65
CA HIS A 123 13.10 -10.75 12.27
C HIS A 123 12.15 -10.21 11.19
N TYR A 124 11.57 -11.11 10.40
CA TYR A 124 10.73 -10.76 9.25
C TYR A 124 9.55 -9.86 9.65
N LYS A 125 8.95 -10.09 10.82
CA LYS A 125 7.80 -9.30 11.28
C LYS A 125 8.20 -7.85 11.50
N GLU A 126 9.24 -7.61 12.31
CA GLU A 126 9.74 -6.27 12.62
C GLU A 126 10.23 -5.55 11.36
N PHE A 127 10.82 -6.30 10.43
CA PHE A 127 11.21 -5.78 9.11
C PHE A 127 10.01 -5.27 8.32
N ILE A 128 8.93 -6.05 8.25
CA ILE A 128 7.68 -5.65 7.56
C ILE A 128 7.02 -4.48 8.28
N ASP A 129 6.92 -4.52 9.61
CA ASP A 129 6.27 -3.48 10.41
C ASP A 129 6.90 -2.09 10.16
N CYS A 130 8.23 -2.02 9.93
CA CYS A 130 8.92 -0.78 9.57
C CYS A 130 8.69 -0.30 8.14
N LEU A 131 8.15 -1.14 7.26
CA LEU A 131 7.77 -0.78 5.88
C LEU A 131 6.29 -0.43 5.74
N LEU A 132 5.47 -0.61 6.77
CA LEU A 132 4.05 -0.29 6.72
C LEU A 132 3.80 1.23 6.72
N PRO A 133 2.66 1.71 6.19
CA PRO A 133 2.29 3.13 6.22
C PRO A 133 2.18 3.71 7.65
N HIS A 134 1.79 2.87 8.62
CA HIS A 134 1.68 3.22 10.03
C HIS A 134 2.62 2.34 10.85
N PRO A 135 3.94 2.61 10.83
CA PRO A 135 4.88 1.78 11.54
C PRO A 135 4.74 1.99 13.06
N PRO A 136 5.19 1.02 13.89
CA PRO A 136 5.13 1.12 15.34
C PRO A 136 5.80 2.40 15.87
N GLU A 137 5.29 2.96 16.97
CA GLU A 137 5.73 4.24 17.52
C GLU A 137 7.24 4.33 17.72
N PHE A 138 7.85 3.28 18.28
CA PHE A 138 9.30 3.24 18.49
C PHE A 138 10.10 3.37 17.19
N SER A 139 9.55 2.95 16.04
CA SER A 139 10.23 2.99 14.73
C SER A 139 9.96 4.29 13.96
N ARG A 140 9.18 5.22 14.49
CA ARG A 140 8.92 6.54 13.89
C ARG A 140 10.09 7.48 14.14
N VAL A 141 11.21 7.19 13.45
CA VAL A 141 12.45 7.98 13.54
C VAL A 141 12.91 8.43 12.16
N GLY A 142 13.41 9.67 12.06
CA GLY A 142 14.02 10.19 10.84
C GLY A 142 13.01 10.71 9.80
N GLY A 143 13.38 11.81 9.13
CA GLY A 143 12.59 12.41 8.06
C GLY A 143 11.32 13.06 8.56
N HIS A 144 10.19 12.77 7.91
CA HIS A 144 8.87 13.30 8.30
C HIS A 144 8.46 13.02 9.74
N TRP A 145 9.04 12.02 10.43
CA TRP A 145 8.73 11.75 11.83
C TRP A 145 9.33 12.78 12.80
N ASP A 146 10.37 13.50 12.37
CA ASP A 146 11.03 14.52 13.18
C ASP A 146 10.36 15.91 13.00
N THR A 147 9.36 16.02 12.12
CA THR A 147 8.69 17.27 11.75
C THR A 147 7.17 17.16 11.83
N LEU A 148 6.48 18.28 11.97
CA LEU A 148 5.02 18.31 11.79
C LEU A 148 4.71 18.07 10.31
N ALA A 149 4.04 16.96 9.99
CA ALA A 149 3.71 16.57 8.62
C ALA A 149 2.28 16.02 8.56
N SER A 150 1.62 16.20 7.42
CA SER A 150 0.27 15.66 7.18
C SER A 150 0.31 14.14 7.01
N ARG A 151 -0.84 13.46 7.15
CA ARG A 151 -0.91 12.01 6.86
C ARG A 151 -0.55 11.71 5.41
N THR A 152 -0.98 12.56 4.48
CA THR A 152 -0.58 12.50 3.06
C THR A 152 0.93 12.55 2.90
N SER A 153 1.62 13.44 3.62
CA SER A 153 3.08 13.57 3.56
C SER A 153 3.80 12.33 4.11
N HIS A 154 3.31 11.78 5.23
CA HIS A 154 3.84 10.53 5.80
C HIS A 154 3.74 9.37 4.79
N LEU A 155 2.57 9.19 4.16
CA LEU A 155 2.37 8.14 3.15
C LEU A 155 3.27 8.34 1.92
N LYS A 156 3.37 9.59 1.43
CA LYS A 156 4.22 9.94 0.29
C LYS A 156 5.67 9.59 0.55
N GLU A 157 6.22 9.99 1.70
CA GLU A 157 7.60 9.67 2.06
C GLU A 157 7.81 8.18 2.32
N GLY A 158 6.83 7.47 2.91
CA GLY A 158 6.89 6.02 3.08
C GLY A 158 7.01 5.29 1.74
N LEU A 159 6.18 5.66 0.76
CA LEU A 159 6.26 5.12 -0.60
C LEU A 159 7.58 5.48 -1.30
N GLN A 160 8.12 6.68 -1.08
CA GLN A 160 9.45 7.06 -1.61
C GLN A 160 10.56 6.19 -1.01
N ARG A 161 10.52 5.92 0.30
CA ARG A 161 11.46 4.99 0.95
C ARG A 161 11.38 3.60 0.33
N LEU A 162 10.18 3.07 0.08
CA LEU A 162 10.02 1.80 -0.63
C LEU A 162 10.70 1.82 -2.01
N ILE A 163 10.46 2.87 -2.81
CA ILE A 163 11.07 3.00 -4.15
C ILE A 163 12.60 2.99 -4.07
N CYS A 164 13.18 3.67 -3.07
CA CYS A 164 14.63 3.71 -2.89
C CYS A 164 15.25 2.36 -2.48
N LEU A 165 14.45 1.40 -2.00
CA LEU A 165 14.93 0.06 -1.63
C LEU A 165 14.87 -0.93 -2.80
N ILE A 166 14.08 -0.63 -3.84
CA ILE A 166 13.86 -1.53 -4.99
C ILE A 166 15.15 -1.83 -5.78
N PRO A 167 16.02 -0.85 -6.14
CA PRO A 167 17.24 -1.13 -6.92
C PRO A 167 18.22 -2.11 -6.26
N TYR A 168 18.04 -2.35 -4.96
CA TYR A 168 18.91 -3.20 -4.14
C TYR A 168 18.30 -4.59 -3.89
N GLU A 169 17.18 -4.92 -4.55
CA GLU A 169 16.45 -6.19 -4.40
C GLU A 169 16.00 -6.48 -2.95
N ILE A 170 15.85 -5.43 -2.14
CA ILE A 170 15.37 -5.54 -0.76
C ILE A 170 13.86 -5.78 -0.76
N ILE A 171 13.12 -5.12 -1.66
CA ILE A 171 11.68 -5.28 -1.84
C ILE A 171 11.42 -6.44 -2.81
N THR A 172 11.16 -7.62 -2.26
CA THR A 172 10.76 -8.81 -3.02
C THR A 172 9.26 -8.80 -3.33
N GLN A 173 8.80 -9.63 -4.27
CA GLN A 173 7.36 -9.84 -4.54
C GLN A 173 6.58 -10.16 -3.25
N LYS A 174 7.14 -11.01 -2.38
CA LYS A 174 6.50 -11.39 -1.11
C LYS A 174 6.32 -10.17 -0.20
N ILE A 175 7.34 -9.33 -0.07
CA ILE A 175 7.29 -8.11 0.74
C ILE A 175 6.30 -7.12 0.14
N TYR A 176 6.36 -6.93 -1.18
CA TYR A 176 5.45 -6.06 -1.91
C TYR A 176 3.97 -6.46 -1.74
N ASP A 177 3.64 -7.73 -1.96
CA ASP A 177 2.28 -8.26 -1.79
C ASP A 177 1.79 -8.19 -0.35
N THR A 178 2.71 -8.15 0.63
CA THR A 178 2.37 -7.94 2.04
C THR A 178 2.11 -6.46 2.33
N VAL A 179 2.98 -5.56 1.88
CA VAL A 179 3.01 -4.15 2.28
C VAL A 179 2.05 -3.28 1.45
N MET A 180 1.97 -3.49 0.14
CA MET A 180 1.21 -2.63 -0.78
C MET A 180 -0.30 -2.54 -0.44
N PRO A 181 -0.99 -3.63 -0.04
CA PRO A 181 -2.37 -3.55 0.45
C PRO A 181 -2.58 -2.53 1.58
N HIS A 182 -1.64 -2.44 2.53
CA HIS A 182 -1.75 -1.52 3.65
C HIS A 182 -1.60 -0.07 3.19
N TYR A 183 -0.67 0.20 2.27
CA TYR A 183 -0.56 1.53 1.68
C TYR A 183 -1.83 1.93 0.92
N MET A 184 -2.40 1.03 0.12
CA MET A 184 -3.62 1.34 -0.63
C MET A 184 -4.83 1.59 0.30
N GLU A 185 -4.88 0.88 1.42
CA GLU A 185 -5.90 1.11 2.46
C GLU A 185 -5.70 2.48 3.13
N ALA A 186 -4.49 2.78 3.58
CA ALA A 186 -4.17 4.07 4.19
C ALA A 186 -4.43 5.25 3.22
N VAL A 187 -4.10 5.10 1.93
CA VAL A 187 -4.43 6.10 0.90
C VAL A 187 -5.95 6.32 0.77
N THR A 188 -6.75 5.29 1.04
CA THR A 188 -8.21 5.38 0.93
C THR A 188 -8.83 6.07 2.14
N ASN A 189 -8.30 5.84 3.34
CA ASN A 189 -8.88 6.28 4.60
C ASN A 189 -8.26 7.58 5.14
N ASP A 190 -6.94 7.74 5.02
CA ASP A 190 -6.20 8.85 5.63
C ASP A 190 -5.98 10.04 4.72
N VAL A 191 -6.14 9.89 3.40
CA VAL A 191 -5.84 10.96 2.44
C VAL A 191 -7.12 11.72 2.07
N PRO A 192 -7.20 13.02 2.37
CA PRO A 192 -8.29 13.87 1.89
C PRO A 192 -8.32 13.89 0.35
N GLU A 193 -9.50 13.92 -0.25
CA GLU A 193 -9.64 13.90 -1.72
C GLU A 193 -8.90 15.07 -2.41
N LYS A 194 -8.83 16.24 -1.75
CA LYS A 194 -8.10 17.42 -2.21
C LYS A 194 -6.57 17.21 -2.30
N GLU A 195 -6.02 16.29 -1.51
CA GLU A 195 -4.58 16.03 -1.38
C GLU A 195 -4.14 14.77 -2.13
N LEU A 196 -5.09 13.94 -2.60
CA LEU A 196 -4.82 12.69 -3.30
C LEU A 196 -3.80 12.85 -4.43
N MET A 197 -3.92 13.93 -5.22
CA MET A 197 -3.03 14.21 -6.35
C MET A 197 -1.54 14.35 -5.98
N GLU A 198 -1.22 14.65 -4.72
CA GLU A 198 0.17 14.72 -4.25
C GLU A 198 0.88 13.36 -4.29
N LEU A 199 0.11 12.26 -4.27
CA LEU A 199 0.61 10.90 -4.33
C LEU A 199 0.78 10.39 -5.77
N LYS A 200 0.29 11.13 -6.78
CA LYS A 200 0.31 10.69 -8.19
C LYS A 200 1.70 10.23 -8.62
N ILE A 201 2.71 11.09 -8.45
CA ILE A 201 4.07 10.82 -8.95
C ILE A 201 4.66 9.57 -8.29
N VAL A 202 4.50 9.42 -6.98
CA VAL A 202 5.12 8.30 -6.25
C VAL A 202 4.40 6.98 -6.56
N LEU A 203 3.07 6.99 -6.65
CA LEU A 203 2.29 5.80 -7.01
C LEU A 203 2.47 5.43 -8.48
N SER A 204 2.57 6.39 -9.40
CA SER A 204 2.89 6.11 -10.81
C SER A 204 4.25 5.41 -10.96
N LYS A 205 5.25 5.80 -10.18
CA LYS A 205 6.58 5.17 -10.23
C LYS A 205 6.58 3.73 -9.72
N ILE A 206 5.82 3.44 -8.66
CA ILE A 206 5.81 2.10 -8.06
C ILE A 206 4.86 1.14 -8.78
N LEU A 207 3.77 1.67 -9.38
CA LEU A 207 2.73 0.90 -10.09
C LEU A 207 2.83 1.05 -11.62
N ASP A 208 4.05 1.16 -12.16
CA ASP A 208 4.29 1.19 -13.60
C ASP A 208 4.40 -0.24 -14.17
N PRO A 209 3.46 -0.72 -15.01
CA PRO A 209 3.52 -2.07 -15.58
C PRO A 209 4.56 -2.22 -16.69
N GLU A 210 5.01 -1.13 -17.30
CA GLU A 210 5.94 -1.14 -18.44
C GLU A 210 7.38 -0.88 -17.99
N MET A 211 7.56 0.08 -17.09
CA MET A 211 8.85 0.47 -16.52
C MET A 211 8.91 0.12 -15.03
N SER A 212 8.36 -1.04 -14.65
CA SER A 212 8.35 -1.49 -13.26
C SER A 212 9.77 -1.50 -12.69
N PRO A 213 10.06 -0.72 -11.63
CA PRO A 213 11.37 -0.76 -11.00
C PRO A 213 11.64 -2.12 -10.34
N LEU A 214 10.60 -2.90 -10.03
CA LEU A 214 10.68 -4.23 -9.44
C LEU A 214 10.90 -5.35 -10.48
N GLY A 215 10.82 -5.04 -11.78
CA GLY A 215 10.87 -6.03 -12.85
C GLY A 215 9.62 -6.94 -12.89
N PHE A 216 8.51 -6.50 -12.29
CA PHE A 216 7.25 -7.25 -12.29
C PHE A 216 6.54 -7.13 -13.64
N ASP A 217 5.89 -8.20 -14.05
CA ASP A 217 4.87 -8.10 -15.10
C ASP A 217 3.58 -7.47 -14.54
N ALA A 218 2.65 -7.10 -15.42
CA ALA A 218 1.38 -6.52 -15.02
C ALA A 218 0.56 -7.40 -14.05
N LYS A 219 0.74 -8.73 -14.09
CA LYS A 219 0.00 -9.64 -13.21
C LYS A 219 0.61 -9.63 -11.81
N ALA A 220 1.93 -9.73 -11.72
CA ALA A 220 2.68 -9.67 -10.46
C ALA A 220 2.52 -8.32 -9.76
N MET A 221 2.52 -7.22 -10.52
CA MET A 221 2.31 -5.87 -10.00
C MET A 221 0.95 -5.72 -9.29
N TYR A 222 -0.13 -6.20 -9.91
CA TYR A 222 -1.48 -6.08 -9.38
C TYR A 222 -1.92 -7.31 -8.58
N ASN A 223 -1.01 -8.24 -8.25
CA ASN A 223 -1.34 -9.49 -7.57
C ASN A 223 -2.06 -9.26 -6.23
N PHE A 224 -1.62 -8.25 -5.48
CA PHE A 224 -2.22 -7.84 -4.21
C PHE A 224 -3.71 -7.44 -4.32
N VAL A 225 -4.16 -7.03 -5.52
CA VAL A 225 -5.56 -6.75 -5.85
C VAL A 225 -6.23 -8.01 -6.41
N ILE A 226 -5.58 -8.73 -7.32
CA ILE A 226 -6.12 -9.93 -7.98
C ILE A 226 -6.63 -10.95 -6.96
N ILE A 227 -5.82 -11.26 -5.94
CA ILE A 227 -6.20 -12.23 -4.91
C ILE A 227 -7.46 -11.82 -4.12
N ARG A 228 -7.81 -10.53 -4.11
CA ARG A 228 -9.00 -9.99 -3.42
C ARG A 228 -10.28 -10.18 -4.22
N PHE A 229 -10.17 -10.56 -5.49
CA PHE A 229 -11.27 -11.02 -6.33
C PHE A 229 -11.33 -12.54 -6.43
N GLU A 230 -10.50 -13.29 -5.70
CA GLU A 230 -10.47 -14.75 -5.70
C GLU A 230 -11.00 -15.35 -4.38
N LYS A 231 -12.17 -16.00 -4.45
CA LYS A 231 -12.83 -16.71 -3.33
C LYS A 231 -13.05 -15.85 -2.07
N THR A 232 -13.21 -14.54 -2.21
CA THR A 232 -13.39 -13.56 -1.13
C THR A 232 -14.86 -13.15 -0.91
N THR A 233 -15.12 -12.29 0.07
CA THR A 233 -16.44 -11.69 0.33
C THR A 233 -16.65 -10.40 -0.46
N ALA A 234 -17.91 -9.94 -0.57
CA ALA A 234 -18.25 -8.68 -1.22
C ALA A 234 -17.52 -7.48 -0.58
N LYS A 235 -17.43 -7.45 0.76
CA LYS A 235 -16.69 -6.43 1.51
C LYS A 235 -15.21 -6.33 1.11
N VAL A 236 -14.53 -7.47 0.90
CA VAL A 236 -13.12 -7.50 0.48
C VAL A 236 -12.96 -7.03 -0.96
N GLN A 237 -13.90 -7.39 -1.85
CA GLN A 237 -13.90 -6.90 -3.23
C GLN A 237 -14.15 -5.39 -3.28
N GLU A 238 -15.08 -4.88 -2.47
CA GLU A 238 -15.37 -3.46 -2.37
C GLU A 238 -14.15 -2.66 -1.92
N GLN A 239 -13.42 -3.13 -0.91
CA GLN A 239 -12.15 -2.52 -0.48
C GLN A 239 -11.15 -2.43 -1.64
N ALA A 240 -10.93 -3.55 -2.35
CA ALA A 240 -10.04 -3.58 -3.50
C ALA A 240 -10.50 -2.65 -4.66
N LEU A 241 -11.81 -2.49 -4.85
CA LEU A 241 -12.36 -1.56 -5.85
C LEU A 241 -12.12 -0.11 -5.48
N HIS A 242 -12.20 0.27 -4.20
CA HIS A 242 -11.83 1.63 -3.76
C HIS A 242 -10.37 1.94 -4.05
N TRP A 243 -9.47 0.96 -3.85
CA TRP A 243 -8.06 1.12 -4.21
C TRP A 243 -7.89 1.39 -5.71
N LEU A 244 -8.51 0.57 -6.56
CA LEU A 244 -8.49 0.75 -8.02
C LEU A 244 -9.13 2.09 -8.45
N GLN A 245 -10.17 2.53 -7.76
CA GLN A 245 -10.81 3.82 -8.01
C GLN A 245 -9.85 4.98 -7.70
N ASN A 246 -9.14 4.94 -6.56
CA ASN A 246 -8.14 5.95 -6.22
C ASN A 246 -7.00 6.00 -7.24
N LEU A 247 -6.49 4.83 -7.67
CA LEU A 247 -5.48 4.77 -8.74
C LEU A 247 -6.00 5.35 -10.06
N THR A 248 -7.26 5.11 -10.39
CA THR A 248 -7.91 5.65 -11.59
C THR A 248 -8.12 7.16 -11.50
N LYS A 249 -8.49 7.70 -10.33
CA LYS A 249 -8.56 9.15 -10.08
C LYS A 249 -7.20 9.83 -10.23
N LEU A 250 -6.12 9.14 -9.87
CA LEU A 250 -4.74 9.58 -10.07
C LEU A 250 -4.24 9.46 -11.51
N GLU A 251 -5.09 8.98 -12.44
CA GLU A 251 -4.74 8.74 -13.84
C GLU A 251 -3.61 7.70 -14.00
N ILE A 252 -3.50 6.75 -13.07
CA ILE A 252 -2.57 5.62 -13.19
C ILE A 252 -3.21 4.58 -14.11
N LEU A 253 -2.49 4.22 -15.17
CA LEU A 253 -2.97 3.27 -16.18
C LEU A 253 -2.93 1.85 -15.62
N ILE A 254 -4.09 1.21 -15.59
CA ILE A 254 -4.23 -0.19 -15.19
C ILE A 254 -4.53 -1.01 -16.45
N PRO A 255 -3.72 -2.03 -16.78
CA PRO A 255 -3.95 -2.82 -17.98
C PRO A 255 -5.35 -3.42 -18.00
N LEU A 256 -6.14 -3.13 -19.03
CA LEU A 256 -7.55 -3.54 -19.09
C LEU A 256 -7.73 -5.05 -18.98
N VAL A 257 -6.76 -5.82 -19.48
CA VAL A 257 -6.74 -7.28 -19.34
C VAL A 257 -6.80 -7.69 -17.86
N GLN A 258 -6.06 -7.00 -16.98
CA GLN A 258 -6.10 -7.28 -15.54
C GLN A 258 -7.46 -6.88 -14.95
N LEU A 259 -8.01 -5.71 -15.31
CA LEU A 259 -9.34 -5.29 -14.84
C LEU A 259 -10.43 -6.29 -15.24
N PHE A 260 -10.46 -6.72 -16.51
CA PHE A 260 -11.44 -7.71 -16.97
C PHE A 260 -11.31 -9.06 -16.28
N ASN A 261 -10.09 -9.51 -15.98
CA ASN A 261 -9.85 -10.75 -15.25
C ASN A 261 -10.36 -10.62 -13.81
N MET A 262 -9.92 -9.59 -13.07
CA MET A 262 -10.33 -9.33 -11.69
C MET A 262 -11.85 -9.20 -11.57
N PHE A 263 -12.48 -8.39 -12.42
CA PHE A 263 -13.92 -8.14 -12.34
C PHE A 263 -14.73 -9.37 -12.78
N GLY A 264 -14.23 -10.11 -13.77
CA GLY A 264 -14.83 -11.38 -14.17
C GLY A 264 -14.87 -12.41 -13.03
N ASP A 265 -13.79 -12.50 -12.25
CA ASP A 265 -13.73 -13.43 -11.12
C ASP A 265 -14.53 -12.94 -9.91
N GLY A 266 -14.52 -11.63 -9.63
CA GLY A 266 -15.40 -11.03 -8.63
C GLY A 266 -16.87 -11.36 -8.87
N VAL A 267 -17.38 -11.05 -10.06
CA VAL A 267 -18.79 -11.31 -10.46
C VAL A 267 -19.12 -12.81 -10.43
N ARG A 268 -18.16 -13.67 -10.79
CA ARG A 268 -18.33 -15.13 -10.69
C ARG A 268 -18.57 -15.54 -9.25
N ILE A 269 -17.81 -15.02 -8.29
CA ILE A 269 -17.98 -15.33 -6.87
C ILE A 269 -19.32 -14.81 -6.35
N MET A 270 -19.71 -13.59 -6.72
CA MET A 270 -21.02 -13.02 -6.34
C MET A 270 -22.16 -13.96 -6.74
N LYS A 271 -22.12 -14.48 -7.98
CA LYS A 271 -23.12 -15.44 -8.48
C LYS A 271 -23.16 -16.72 -7.65
N HIS A 272 -22.00 -17.29 -7.29
CA HIS A 272 -21.96 -18.54 -6.52
C HIS A 272 -22.39 -18.34 -5.06
N GLY A 273 -21.97 -17.25 -4.43
CA GLY A 273 -22.38 -16.91 -3.06
C GLY A 273 -23.90 -16.76 -2.94
N MET A 274 -24.50 -16.09 -3.92
CA MET A 274 -25.94 -15.85 -3.98
C MET A 274 -26.76 -17.14 -4.19
N GLN A 275 -26.26 -18.07 -5.02
CA GLN A 275 -26.90 -19.38 -5.23
C GLN A 275 -26.87 -20.25 -3.97
N ALA A 276 -25.79 -20.16 -3.19
CA ALA A 276 -25.67 -20.90 -1.93
C ALA A 276 -26.68 -20.41 -0.89
N GLU A 277 -26.88 -19.10 -0.76
CA GLU A 277 -27.88 -18.53 0.16
C GLU A 277 -29.32 -18.89 -0.25
N LEU A 278 -29.65 -18.80 -1.55
CA LEU A 278 -30.97 -19.22 -2.05
C LEU A 278 -31.28 -20.71 -1.81
N ASN A 279 -30.28 -21.57 -1.86
CA ASN A 279 -30.46 -23.00 -1.60
C ASN A 279 -30.66 -23.27 -0.09
N LYS A 280 -29.94 -22.56 0.79
CA LYS A 280 -30.16 -22.63 2.24
C LYS A 280 -31.57 -22.14 2.63
N ASP A 281 -32.06 -21.06 2.02
CA ASP A 281 -33.41 -20.54 2.30
C ASP A 281 -34.54 -21.47 1.82
N LYS A 282 -34.29 -22.28 0.79
CA LYS A 282 -35.23 -23.32 0.34
C LYS A 282 -35.22 -24.55 1.25
N GLU A 283 -34.07 -24.91 1.81
CA GLU A 283 -33.94 -25.98 2.80
C GLU A 283 -34.54 -25.59 4.16
N SER A 284 -34.40 -24.32 4.58
CA SER A 284 -35.01 -23.80 5.82
C SER A 284 -36.54 -23.67 5.73
N ARG A 285 -37.10 -23.39 4.55
CA ARG A 285 -38.56 -23.35 4.32
C ARG A 285 -39.22 -24.71 4.08
N SER A 286 -38.44 -25.76 3.81
CA SER A 286 -38.96 -27.12 3.53
C SER A 286 -38.88 -28.09 4.72
N SER A 287 -38.23 -27.70 5.82
CA SER A 287 -38.06 -28.55 7.01
C SER A 287 -39.03 -28.19 8.15
N GLY A 288 -40.33 -28.29 7.86
CA GLY A 288 -41.32 -28.54 8.90
C GLY A 288 -41.24 -30.00 9.35
N THR A 289 -40.63 -30.25 10.51
CA THR A 289 -40.60 -31.53 11.26
C THR A 289 -39.57 -32.58 10.80
N LYS A 290 -38.39 -32.61 11.45
CA LYS A 290 -37.84 -33.75 12.23
C LYS A 290 -36.36 -33.53 12.57
N GLN A 291 -36.05 -33.69 13.86
CA GLN A 291 -34.70 -33.78 14.41
C GLN A 291 -33.92 -34.95 13.78
N ALA A 292 -32.67 -34.73 13.34
CA ALA A 292 -31.49 -35.57 13.65
C ALA A 292 -30.26 -35.25 12.78
N LYS A 293 -29.14 -34.99 13.49
CA LYS A 293 -27.72 -35.14 13.12
C LYS A 293 -27.16 -34.27 11.99
N GLU A 294 -26.55 -33.16 12.43
CA GLU A 294 -25.43 -32.50 11.78
C GLU A 294 -24.38 -33.50 11.30
N LYS A 295 -24.25 -33.62 9.98
CA LYS A 295 -22.96 -33.85 9.35
C LYS A 295 -22.65 -32.57 8.59
N GLU A 296 -21.83 -31.72 9.20
CA GLU A 296 -21.19 -30.59 8.54
C GLU A 296 -20.43 -31.12 7.31
N LEU A 297 -21.02 -30.96 6.14
CA LEU A 297 -20.27 -30.97 4.88
C LEU A 297 -19.54 -29.61 4.81
N PRO A 298 -18.23 -29.58 4.58
CA PRO A 298 -17.48 -28.34 4.65
C PRO A 298 -17.94 -27.42 3.53
N LEU A 299 -18.46 -26.25 3.92
CA LEU A 299 -18.63 -25.10 3.02
C LEU A 299 -17.33 -24.95 2.20
N PRO A 300 -17.39 -24.63 0.90
CA PRO A 300 -16.19 -24.30 0.14
C PRO A 300 -15.47 -23.22 0.93
N ARG A 301 -14.27 -23.54 1.45
CA ARG A 301 -13.50 -22.63 2.29
C ARG A 301 -13.37 -21.30 1.54
N ARG A 302 -14.16 -20.29 1.94
CA ARG A 302 -13.94 -18.89 1.55
C ARG A 302 -12.46 -18.62 1.88
N SER A 303 -11.74 -17.92 1.00
CA SER A 303 -10.32 -17.66 1.23
C SER A 303 -10.14 -17.00 2.59
N SER A 304 -9.02 -17.28 3.26
CA SER A 304 -8.68 -16.71 4.57
C SER A 304 -8.27 -15.23 4.49
N ILE A 305 -8.54 -14.56 3.37
CA ILE A 305 -8.21 -13.15 3.16
C ILE A 305 -9.30 -12.31 3.80
N SER A 306 -9.02 -11.82 5.00
CA SER A 306 -9.84 -10.83 5.68
C SER A 306 -9.68 -9.45 5.02
N PRO A 307 -10.66 -8.54 5.18
CA PRO A 307 -10.45 -7.13 4.89
C PRO A 307 -9.17 -6.65 5.56
N VAL A 308 -8.40 -5.79 4.89
CA VAL A 308 -7.30 -5.10 5.58
C VAL A 308 -7.97 -4.23 6.62
N VAL A 309 -7.66 -4.47 7.88
CA VAL A 309 -8.11 -3.64 9.00
C VAL A 309 -6.92 -2.77 9.36
N GLU A 310 -7.14 -1.47 9.51
CA GLU A 310 -6.12 -0.61 10.09
C GLU A 310 -5.94 -0.99 11.56
N ASP A 311 -4.70 -1.07 12.02
CA ASP A 311 -4.43 -1.08 13.46
C ASP A 311 -4.84 0.30 14.01
N ASP A 312 -5.54 0.32 15.16
CA ASP A 312 -5.99 1.52 15.90
C ASP A 312 -4.85 2.54 16.22
N SER A 313 -3.61 2.23 15.82
CA SER A 313 -2.43 3.08 15.86
C SER A 313 -2.56 4.40 15.08
N ALA A 314 -3.52 4.54 14.15
CA ALA A 314 -3.80 5.81 13.46
C ALA A 314 -4.14 6.94 14.45
N ASN A 315 -4.66 6.62 15.63
CA ASN A 315 -4.95 7.58 16.71
C ASN A 315 -3.72 7.97 17.55
N THR A 316 -2.53 7.45 17.27
CA THR A 316 -1.31 7.71 18.06
C THR A 316 -0.31 8.63 17.37
N SER A 317 -0.65 9.17 16.21
CA SER A 317 0.16 10.21 15.57
C SER A 317 -0.03 11.53 16.34
N ALA A 318 0.66 11.69 17.47
CA ALA A 318 0.63 12.91 18.29
C ALA A 318 1.12 14.18 17.55
N ILE A 319 1.54 14.05 16.29
CA ILE A 319 2.18 15.07 15.44
C ILE A 319 1.46 15.17 14.07
N SER A 320 0.19 14.77 13.97
CA SER A 320 -0.63 15.01 12.76
C SER A 320 -1.62 16.14 13.03
N ASP A 321 -1.63 17.17 12.18
CA ASP A 321 -2.57 18.31 12.23
C ASP A 321 -3.96 17.98 11.62
N ASP A 322 -4.16 16.73 11.18
CA ASP A 322 -5.39 16.29 10.53
C ASP A 322 -6.48 15.89 11.54
N GLU A 323 -7.69 16.37 11.29
CA GLU A 323 -8.93 15.96 11.97
C GLU A 323 -9.09 14.42 11.91
N ALA A 324 -9.87 13.85 12.85
CA ALA A 324 -10.03 12.39 13.00
C ALA A 324 -10.34 11.69 11.67
N PRO A 325 -9.82 10.45 11.45
CA PRO A 325 -10.05 9.71 10.20
C PRO A 325 -11.54 9.67 9.86
N ILE A 326 -11.87 10.09 8.64
CA ILE A 326 -13.24 10.07 8.16
C ILE A 326 -13.55 8.62 7.82
N SER A 327 -14.31 7.93 8.69
CA SER A 327 -14.89 6.62 8.36
C SER A 327 -15.81 6.78 7.15
N ARG A 328 -15.28 6.54 5.95
CA ARG A 328 -16.03 6.59 4.68
C ARG A 328 -16.84 5.31 4.43
N HIS A 329 -16.85 4.37 5.37
CA HIS A 329 -17.71 3.20 5.25
C HIS A 329 -19.17 3.61 5.47
N THR A 330 -19.92 3.76 4.37
CA THR A 330 -21.35 3.51 4.38
C THR A 330 -21.57 2.14 5.01
N GLU A 331 -22.20 2.07 6.19
CA GLU A 331 -22.58 0.82 6.82
C GLU A 331 -23.67 0.15 5.97
N PHE A 332 -23.25 -0.56 4.93
CA PHE A 332 -24.13 -1.41 4.15
C PHE A 332 -24.58 -2.59 5.02
N SER A 333 -25.89 -2.83 5.02
CA SER A 333 -26.53 -3.78 5.93
C SER A 333 -26.59 -5.20 5.36
N SER A 334 -26.42 -5.35 4.03
CA SER A 334 -26.53 -6.63 3.35
C SER A 334 -25.44 -6.88 2.29
N ASP A 335 -25.11 -8.15 2.05
CA ASP A 335 -24.21 -8.58 0.96
C ASP A 335 -24.73 -8.16 -0.43
N ALA A 336 -26.04 -7.99 -0.61
CA ALA A 336 -26.63 -7.56 -1.87
C ALA A 336 -26.30 -6.10 -2.20
N GLU A 337 -26.27 -5.22 -1.19
CA GLU A 337 -25.87 -3.82 -1.34
C GLU A 337 -24.38 -3.72 -1.70
N HIS A 338 -23.51 -4.42 -0.97
CA HIS A 338 -22.08 -4.48 -1.28
C HIS A 338 -21.83 -5.01 -2.71
N ASN A 339 -22.55 -6.05 -3.14
CA ASN A 339 -22.43 -6.58 -4.50
C ASN A 339 -22.86 -5.57 -5.59
N LEU A 340 -23.93 -4.80 -5.34
CA LEU A 340 -24.36 -3.74 -6.24
C LEU A 340 -23.32 -2.62 -6.32
N THR A 341 -22.83 -2.15 -5.17
CA THR A 341 -21.75 -1.17 -5.07
C THR A 341 -20.52 -1.65 -5.84
N CYS A 342 -20.13 -2.92 -5.67
CA CYS A 342 -19.03 -3.51 -6.42
C CYS A 342 -19.26 -3.45 -7.94
N CYS A 343 -20.46 -3.81 -8.42
CA CYS A 343 -20.78 -3.76 -9.84
C CYS A 343 -20.69 -2.33 -10.41
N ILE A 344 -21.17 -1.34 -9.66
CA ILE A 344 -21.11 0.08 -10.05
C ILE A 344 -19.65 0.52 -10.16
N LEU A 345 -18.85 0.29 -9.10
CA LEU A 345 -17.43 0.65 -9.08
C LEU A 345 -16.65 -0.02 -10.22
N MET A 346 -16.90 -1.30 -10.50
CA MET A 346 -16.26 -2.02 -11.61
C MET A 346 -16.53 -1.35 -12.97
N LEU A 347 -17.76 -0.90 -13.20
CA LEU A 347 -18.13 -0.23 -14.46
C LEU A 347 -17.54 1.17 -14.55
N ASP A 348 -17.58 1.95 -13.47
CA ASP A 348 -17.01 3.30 -13.42
C ASP A 348 -15.50 3.27 -13.65
N ILE A 349 -14.79 2.34 -13.00
CA ILE A 349 -13.35 2.14 -13.17
C ILE A 349 -13.04 1.73 -14.61
N LEU A 350 -13.78 0.77 -15.18
CA LEU A 350 -13.56 0.36 -16.57
C LEU A 350 -13.77 1.50 -17.55
N LEU A 351 -14.90 2.21 -17.42
CA LEU A 351 -15.22 3.35 -18.29
C LEU A 351 -14.10 4.38 -18.23
N LYS A 352 -13.67 4.75 -17.02
CA LYS A 352 -12.64 5.77 -16.85
C LYS A 352 -11.26 5.30 -17.34
N GLN A 353 -10.89 4.05 -17.12
CA GLN A 353 -9.63 3.48 -17.63
C GLN A 353 -9.62 3.36 -19.15
N MET A 354 -10.76 3.07 -19.78
CA MET A 354 -10.88 3.09 -21.24
C MET A 354 -10.74 4.51 -21.81
N GLU A 355 -11.30 5.53 -21.14
CA GLU A 355 -11.08 6.94 -21.50
C GLU A 355 -9.61 7.34 -21.37
N LEU A 356 -8.96 6.97 -20.26
CA LEU A 356 -7.54 7.28 -19.99
C LEU A 356 -6.59 6.61 -20.98
N GLN A 357 -6.96 5.43 -21.50
CA GLN A 357 -6.20 4.71 -22.52
C GLN A 357 -6.64 5.06 -23.96
N GLU A 358 -7.43 6.12 -24.12
CA GLU A 358 -7.88 6.67 -25.40
C GLU A 358 -8.58 5.65 -26.31
N ILE A 359 -9.37 4.73 -25.73
CA ILE A 359 -10.11 3.74 -26.52
C ILE A 359 -11.27 4.41 -27.25
N GLU A 360 -11.26 4.27 -28.57
CA GLU A 360 -12.27 4.83 -29.46
C GLU A 360 -13.70 4.31 -29.14
N GLN A 361 -14.62 5.24 -28.84
CA GLN A 361 -15.99 4.98 -28.40
C GLN A 361 -16.89 4.33 -29.47
N HIS A 362 -16.49 4.33 -30.75
CA HIS A 362 -17.32 3.94 -31.88
C HIS A 362 -16.71 2.84 -32.76
N THR A 363 -15.78 2.05 -32.21
CA THR A 363 -15.12 0.92 -32.91
C THR A 363 -16.04 -0.27 -33.19
N GLY A 364 -17.30 -0.21 -32.77
CA GLY A 364 -18.30 -1.26 -32.97
C GLY A 364 -18.20 -2.40 -31.94
N ILE A 365 -19.02 -3.44 -32.15
CA ILE A 365 -19.19 -4.56 -31.21
C ILE A 365 -18.23 -5.73 -31.44
N TYR A 366 -17.45 -5.68 -32.50
CA TYR A 366 -16.57 -6.78 -32.94
C TYR A 366 -15.12 -6.64 -32.48
N THR A 367 -14.84 -5.74 -31.54
CA THR A 367 -13.51 -5.61 -30.92
C THR A 367 -13.39 -6.54 -29.71
N ASN A 368 -12.15 -6.97 -29.40
CA ASN A 368 -11.87 -7.79 -28.21
C ASN A 368 -12.31 -7.11 -26.91
N VAL A 369 -12.21 -5.77 -26.86
CA VAL A 369 -12.64 -4.96 -25.73
C VAL A 369 -14.16 -4.95 -25.61
N SER A 370 -14.89 -4.70 -26.71
CA SER A 370 -16.36 -4.74 -26.72
C SER A 370 -16.90 -6.12 -26.35
N GLU A 371 -16.25 -7.20 -26.81
CA GLU A 371 -16.61 -8.56 -26.43
C GLU A 371 -16.41 -8.79 -24.92
N SER A 372 -15.29 -8.34 -24.37
CA SER A 372 -14.96 -8.47 -22.94
C SER A 372 -15.96 -7.70 -22.06
N ILE A 373 -16.32 -6.48 -22.44
CA ILE A 373 -17.36 -5.67 -21.78
C ILE A 373 -18.71 -6.38 -21.86
N CYS A 374 -19.14 -6.82 -23.05
CA CYS A 374 -20.40 -7.52 -23.23
C CYS A 374 -20.47 -8.80 -22.37
N ARG A 375 -19.37 -9.53 -22.28
CA ARG A 375 -19.26 -10.72 -21.43
C ARG A 375 -19.40 -10.36 -19.95
N LEU A 376 -18.69 -9.33 -19.49
CA LEU A 376 -18.76 -8.88 -18.10
C LEU A 376 -20.18 -8.41 -17.72
N LEU A 377 -20.81 -7.57 -18.55
CA LEU A 377 -22.17 -7.09 -18.34
C LEU A 377 -23.19 -8.24 -18.29
N LYS A 378 -23.08 -9.22 -19.20
CA LYS A 378 -23.93 -10.42 -19.16
C LYS A 378 -23.74 -11.19 -17.86
N CYS A 379 -22.51 -11.32 -17.38
CA CYS A 379 -22.20 -11.95 -16.10
C CYS A 379 -22.81 -11.17 -14.92
N MET A 380 -22.66 -9.85 -14.89
CA MET A 380 -23.20 -8.97 -13.84
C MET A 380 -24.73 -9.04 -13.77
N VAL A 381 -25.42 -8.90 -14.91
CA VAL A 381 -26.88 -9.01 -14.97
C VAL A 381 -27.36 -10.40 -14.55
N THR A 382 -26.61 -11.44 -14.90
CA THR A 382 -26.95 -12.81 -14.46
C THR A 382 -26.75 -12.98 -12.97
N ALA A 383 -25.68 -12.44 -12.39
CA ALA A 383 -25.44 -12.45 -10.95
C ALA A 383 -26.53 -11.67 -10.20
N ALA A 384 -26.91 -10.49 -10.71
CA ALA A 384 -27.99 -9.67 -10.17
C ALA A 384 -29.35 -10.37 -10.24
N LYS A 385 -29.71 -10.99 -11.37
CA LYS A 385 -30.96 -11.77 -11.51
C LYS A 385 -31.06 -12.97 -10.57
N VAL A 386 -29.92 -13.50 -10.15
CA VAL A 386 -29.85 -14.61 -9.19
C VAL A 386 -29.96 -14.10 -7.75
N GLY A 387 -29.80 -12.80 -7.48
CA GLY A 387 -29.71 -12.27 -6.12
C GLY A 387 -30.68 -11.19 -5.70
N LEU A 388 -30.93 -10.23 -6.58
CA LEU A 388 -32.03 -9.31 -6.43
C LEU A 388 -33.27 -10.04 -6.95
N GLY A 389 -34.02 -10.65 -6.04
CA GLY A 389 -35.25 -11.35 -6.35
C GLY A 389 -36.07 -10.60 -7.37
N ASN A 390 -36.64 -11.33 -8.34
CA ASN A 390 -37.42 -10.77 -9.44
C ASN A 390 -38.26 -9.59 -8.98
N HIS A 391 -37.91 -8.37 -9.37
CA HIS A 391 -38.81 -7.23 -9.26
C HIS A 391 -39.96 -7.50 -10.22
N ILE A 392 -41.03 -8.10 -9.72
CA ILE A 392 -42.30 -8.16 -10.42
C ILE A 392 -42.91 -6.78 -10.24
N CYS A 393 -42.76 -5.94 -11.26
CA CYS A 393 -43.49 -4.69 -11.35
C CYS A 393 -44.97 -5.05 -11.47
N SER A 394 -45.69 -5.13 -10.36
CA SER A 394 -47.14 -5.24 -10.39
C SER A 394 -47.68 -3.90 -10.86
N SER A 395 -47.92 -3.78 -12.16
CA SER A 395 -48.81 -2.77 -12.72
C SER A 395 -50.17 -2.96 -12.05
N LYS A 396 -50.43 -2.17 -11.01
CA LYS A 396 -51.79 -1.98 -10.51
C LYS A 396 -52.50 -1.11 -11.54
N GLU A 397 -53.50 -1.70 -12.18
CA GLU A 397 -54.55 -1.02 -12.94
C GLU A 397 -55.28 0.02 -12.07
#